data_AF-A0A4S2SKN1-F1
#
_entry.id   AF-A0A4S2SKN1-F1
#
_cell.length_a   1.000
_cell.length_b   1.000
_cell.length_c   1.000
_cell.angle_alpha   90.00
_cell.angle_beta   90.00
_cell.angle_gamma   90.00
#
_symmetry.space_group_name_H-M   'P 1'
#
loop_
_entity.id
_entity.type
_entity.pdbx_description
1 polymer ?
#
loop_
_entity_poly.entity_id
_entity_poly.type
_entity_poly.pdbx_seq_one_letter_code
_entity_poly.pdbx_strand_id
1 'polypeptide(L)'
;MPGPPQPQDQRRDLHRTYTDGDIHVSHEAAQPGIPTVDQYVDFRESAHASALGKANLAQLGREARLDHLSRYRPRKLTGHTITDPDSLFRAFDLSPVQYDFEEYSDQDACAASPLILPGRTACIAVAVPATDRRRRLRQAAATIKDHSTTMALSLVLALNTTRPGQTRHPAATR
;
A
#
# COMPACT_ATOMS: atom_id res chain seq x y z
N MET A 1 39.82 10.23 37.49
CA MET A 1 40.18 10.72 36.14
C MET A 1 39.33 9.95 35.14
N PRO A 2 38.32 10.57 34.51
CA PRO A 2 37.48 9.89 33.53
C PRO A 2 38.29 9.62 32.24
N GLY A 3 38.06 8.45 31.64
CA GLY A 3 38.81 7.92 30.51
C GLY A 3 38.58 8.64 29.17
N PRO A 4 39.27 8.22 28.10
CA PRO A 4 39.22 8.90 26.81
C PRO A 4 37.84 8.76 26.15
N PRO A 5 37.28 9.81 25.53
CA PRO A 5 36.06 9.68 24.74
C PRO A 5 36.33 8.88 23.46
N GLN A 6 35.52 7.85 23.25
CA GLN A 6 35.49 6.98 22.07
C GLN A 6 34.89 7.68 20.84
N PRO A 7 35.19 7.20 19.61
CA PRO A 7 34.97 7.95 18.38
C PRO A 7 33.49 8.00 17.95
N GLN A 8 33.13 9.14 17.34
CA GLN A 8 31.82 9.46 16.82
C GLN A 8 31.51 8.63 15.56
N ASP A 9 30.71 7.57 15.68
CA ASP A 9 30.07 6.93 14.54
C ASP A 9 28.71 7.60 14.27
N GLN A 10 28.73 8.60 13.39
CA GLN A 10 27.53 9.30 12.92
C GLN A 10 27.04 8.69 11.60
N ARG A 11 26.81 7.39 11.55
CA ARG A 11 25.90 6.77 10.57
C ARG A 11 24.53 6.62 11.20
N ARG A 12 23.72 7.68 11.10
CA ARG A 12 22.28 7.58 11.35
C ARG A 12 21.66 6.73 10.26
N ASP A 13 21.57 5.44 10.53
CA ASP A 13 20.68 4.53 9.83
C ASP A 13 19.27 5.14 9.81
N LEU A 14 18.80 5.50 8.60
CA LEU A 14 17.39 5.78 8.37
C LEU A 14 16.63 4.45 8.50
N HIS A 15 16.33 4.06 9.73
CA HIS A 15 15.34 3.03 10.02
C HIS A 15 13.97 3.58 9.62
N ARG A 16 13.49 3.25 8.42
CA ARG A 16 12.08 3.41 8.06
C ARG A 16 11.31 2.27 8.71
N THR A 17 10.87 2.50 9.94
CA THR A 17 10.02 1.56 10.67
C THR A 17 8.70 1.42 9.92
N TYR A 18 8.45 0.22 9.39
CA TYR A 18 7.12 -0.23 9.01
C TYR A 18 6.34 -0.42 10.30
N THR A 19 5.58 0.60 10.71
CA THR A 19 4.76 0.51 11.91
C THR A 19 3.49 -0.30 11.58
N ASP A 20 3.44 -1.52 12.12
CA ASP A 20 2.26 -2.34 12.40
C ASP A 20 1.49 -3.05 11.28
N GLY A 21 1.96 -3.06 10.04
CA GLY A 21 1.25 -3.87 9.03
C GLY A 21 -0.06 -3.27 8.53
N ASP A 22 -0.34 -2.02 8.91
CA ASP A 22 -1.64 -1.39 8.71
C ASP A 22 -1.79 -0.89 7.27
N ILE A 23 -2.66 -1.56 6.51
CA ILE A 23 -3.14 -1.10 5.22
C ILE A 23 -4.39 -0.25 5.48
N HIS A 24 -4.27 1.07 5.39
CA HIS A 24 -5.41 1.98 5.50
C HIS A 24 -5.84 2.49 4.12
N VAL A 25 -7.12 2.33 3.78
CA VAL A 25 -7.74 3.00 2.63
C VAL A 25 -8.10 4.43 3.04
N SER A 26 -7.37 5.42 2.51
CA SER A 26 -7.55 6.83 2.90
C SER A 26 -8.63 7.56 2.11
N HIS A 27 -9.03 7.04 0.95
CA HIS A 27 -10.03 7.66 0.09
C HIS A 27 -10.64 6.62 -0.84
N GLU A 28 -11.96 6.61 -0.94
CA GLU A 28 -12.71 5.70 -1.79
C GLU A 28 -13.63 6.53 -2.69
N ALA A 29 -13.58 6.24 -3.99
CA ALA A 29 -14.43 6.89 -4.98
C ALA A 29 -15.13 5.81 -5.80
N ALA A 30 -16.46 5.75 -5.66
CA ALA A 30 -17.30 4.88 -6.46
C ALA A 30 -17.73 5.61 -7.74
N GLN A 31 -17.74 4.92 -8.88
CA GLN A 31 -18.47 5.44 -10.03
C GLN A 31 -19.98 5.34 -9.73
N PRO A 32 -20.82 6.33 -10.10
CA PRO A 32 -22.26 6.22 -9.93
C PRO A 32 -22.79 4.93 -10.57
N GLY A 33 -23.42 4.06 -9.77
CA GLY A 33 -23.97 2.78 -10.21
C GLY A 33 -23.00 1.59 -10.22
N ILE A 34 -21.74 1.76 -9.82
CA ILE A 34 -20.81 0.65 -9.58
C ILE A 34 -20.53 0.61 -8.06
N PRO A 35 -20.97 -0.44 -7.34
CA PRO A 35 -20.64 -0.59 -5.94
C PRO A 35 -19.12 -0.69 -5.77
N THR A 36 -18.62 -0.19 -4.65
CA THR A 36 -17.22 -0.36 -4.26
C THR A 36 -16.90 -1.83 -4.02
N VAL A 37 -15.61 -2.19 -4.10
CA VAL A 37 -15.16 -3.57 -3.90
C VAL A 37 -15.61 -4.04 -2.51
N ASP A 38 -16.40 -5.09 -2.46
CA ASP A 38 -16.84 -5.67 -1.19
C ASP A 38 -15.64 -6.28 -0.45
N GLN A 39 -15.31 -5.70 0.70
CA GLN A 39 -14.19 -6.14 1.54
C GLN A 39 -14.68 -7.20 2.55
N TYR A 40 -14.65 -8.47 2.15
CA TYR A 40 -15.09 -9.59 3.01
C TYR A 40 -13.96 -10.18 3.88
N VAL A 41 -12.70 -9.88 3.57
CA VAL A 41 -11.49 -10.35 4.28
C VAL A 41 -10.62 -9.14 4.63
N ASP A 42 -10.07 -9.13 5.85
CA ASP A 42 -9.13 -8.09 6.30
C ASP A 42 -8.00 -7.90 5.26
N PHE A 43 -7.68 -6.66 4.93
CA PHE A 43 -6.62 -6.34 3.96
C PHE A 43 -5.27 -6.92 4.34
N ARG A 44 -4.97 -7.06 5.63
CA ARG A 44 -3.73 -7.67 6.10
C ARG A 44 -3.68 -9.16 5.76
N GLU A 45 -4.79 -9.87 5.92
CA GLU A 45 -4.89 -11.31 5.62
C GLU A 45 -4.98 -11.62 4.12
N SER A 46 -5.48 -10.67 3.33
CA SER A 46 -5.68 -10.79 1.89
C SER A 46 -4.66 -10.03 1.06
N ALA A 47 -3.56 -9.58 1.68
CA ALA A 47 -2.58 -8.72 1.04
C ALA A 47 -1.90 -9.39 -0.18
N HIS A 48 -1.77 -10.72 -0.17
CA HIS A 48 -1.24 -11.51 -1.28
C HIS A 48 -2.19 -11.57 -2.49
N ALA A 49 -3.49 -11.43 -2.26
CA ALA A 49 -4.53 -11.64 -3.27
C ALA A 49 -5.04 -10.32 -3.87
N SER A 50 -5.19 -9.28 -3.04
CA SER A 50 -5.71 -7.98 -3.49
C SER A 50 -4.66 -7.11 -4.19
N ALA A 51 -5.07 -6.32 -5.18
CA ALA A 51 -4.15 -5.41 -5.88
C ALA A 51 -3.54 -4.37 -4.93
N LEU A 52 -4.35 -3.81 -4.02
CA LEU A 52 -3.93 -2.84 -3.02
C LEU A 52 -2.90 -3.45 -2.05
N GLY A 53 -3.19 -4.64 -1.54
CA GLY A 53 -2.29 -5.36 -0.65
C GLY A 53 -0.95 -5.66 -1.30
N LYS A 54 -0.98 -6.19 -2.54
CA LYS A 54 0.22 -6.43 -3.33
C LYS A 54 1.02 -5.14 -3.56
N ALA A 55 0.37 -4.03 -3.87
CA ALA A 55 1.05 -2.74 -4.07
C ALA A 55 1.70 -2.21 -2.80
N ASN A 56 1.12 -2.45 -1.63
CA ASN A 56 1.75 -2.12 -0.36
C ASN A 56 2.95 -3.03 -0.06
N LEU A 57 2.82 -4.34 -0.26
CA LEU A 57 3.92 -5.30 -0.07
C LEU A 57 5.09 -5.05 -1.03
N ALA A 58 4.80 -4.69 -2.29
CA ALA A 58 5.82 -4.37 -3.29
C ALA A 58 6.69 -3.16 -2.88
N GLN A 59 6.16 -2.22 -2.08
CA GLN A 59 6.91 -1.07 -1.56
C GLN A 59 7.82 -1.43 -0.38
N LEU A 60 7.67 -2.61 0.21
CA LEU A 60 8.51 -3.08 1.31
C LEU A 60 9.79 -3.73 0.79
N GLY A 61 10.84 -3.69 1.62
CA GLY A 61 12.02 -4.52 1.43
C GLY A 61 11.72 -6.00 1.66
N ARG A 62 12.58 -6.89 1.15
CA ARG A 62 12.39 -8.35 1.18
C ARG A 62 12.11 -8.91 2.58
N GLU A 63 12.82 -8.43 3.61
CA GLU A 63 12.65 -8.90 4.99
C GLU A 63 11.26 -8.56 5.53
N ALA A 64 10.80 -7.32 5.34
CA ALA A 64 9.47 -6.89 5.76
C ALA A 64 8.35 -7.61 4.98
N ARG A 65 8.57 -7.95 3.70
CA ARG A 65 7.64 -8.81 2.94
C ARG A 65 7.53 -10.21 3.56
N LEU A 66 8.66 -10.84 3.89
CA LEU A 66 8.69 -12.17 4.51
C LEU A 66 8.06 -12.17 5.90
N ASP A 67 8.36 -11.16 6.70
CA ASP A 67 7.79 -10.94 8.02
C ASP A 67 6.26 -10.79 7.95
N HIS A 68 5.75 -9.99 7.02
CA HIS A 68 4.30 -9.90 6.78
C HIS A 68 3.70 -11.26 6.41
N LEU A 69 4.28 -11.98 5.43
CA LEU A 69 3.79 -13.31 5.02
C LEU A 69 3.97 -14.41 6.10
N SER A 70 4.76 -14.14 7.13
CA SER A 70 4.90 -15.02 8.30
C SER A 70 3.75 -14.85 9.28
N ARG A 71 3.28 -13.61 9.48
CA ARG A 71 2.11 -13.28 10.31
C ARG A 71 0.80 -13.60 9.59
N TYR A 72 0.73 -13.31 8.30
CA TYR A 72 -0.44 -13.47 7.45
C TYR A 72 -0.11 -14.43 6.30
N ARG A 73 -0.27 -15.73 6.56
CA ARG A 73 0.06 -16.78 5.58
C ARG A 73 -0.88 -16.68 4.37
N PRO A 74 -0.38 -16.67 3.12
CA PRO A 74 -1.22 -16.70 1.93
C PRO A 74 -2.18 -17.88 1.94
N ARG A 75 -3.48 -17.59 1.78
CA ARG A 75 -4.54 -18.60 1.66
C ARG A 75 -5.23 -18.48 0.33
N LYS A 76 -5.69 -19.61 -0.21
CA LYS A 76 -6.45 -19.64 -1.46
C LYS A 76 -7.84 -19.04 -1.21
N LEU A 77 -8.18 -17.96 -1.93
CA LEU A 77 -9.50 -17.32 -1.89
C LEU A 77 -10.35 -17.73 -3.10
N THR A 78 -9.71 -17.84 -4.27
CA THR A 78 -10.31 -18.22 -5.55
C THR A 78 -9.44 -19.25 -6.28
N GLY A 79 -9.86 -19.64 -7.49
CA GLY A 79 -9.06 -20.47 -8.38
C GLY A 79 -7.75 -19.82 -8.83
N HIS A 80 -7.64 -18.49 -8.80
CA HIS A 80 -6.51 -17.72 -9.35
C HIS A 80 -5.54 -17.22 -8.29
N THR A 81 -5.88 -17.30 -6.99
CA THR A 81 -5.05 -16.74 -5.91
C THR A 81 -3.61 -17.26 -5.91
N ILE A 82 -2.64 -16.35 -5.97
CA ILE A 82 -1.22 -16.67 -5.79
C ILE A 82 -0.94 -16.93 -4.31
N THR A 83 -0.57 -18.16 -3.96
CA THR A 83 -0.26 -18.55 -2.57
C THR A 83 1.21 -18.84 -2.32
N ASP A 84 2.01 -18.99 -3.38
CA ASP A 84 3.45 -19.19 -3.30
C ASP A 84 4.19 -17.84 -3.10
N PRO A 85 4.92 -17.65 -1.99
CA PRO A 85 5.64 -16.41 -1.70
C PRO A 85 6.66 -16.01 -2.77
N ASP A 86 7.37 -16.98 -3.35
CA ASP A 86 8.40 -16.69 -4.35
C ASP A 86 7.78 -16.19 -5.66
N SER A 87 6.66 -16.79 -6.08
CA SER A 87 5.89 -16.33 -7.23
C SER A 87 5.30 -14.94 -7.00
N LEU A 88 4.85 -14.66 -5.77
CA LEU A 88 4.36 -13.35 -5.39
C LEU A 88 5.47 -12.28 -5.45
N PHE A 89 6.65 -12.59 -4.92
CA PHE A 89 7.79 -11.65 -4.94
C PHE A 89 8.29 -11.40 -6.35
N ARG A 90 8.37 -12.45 -7.19
CA ARG A 90 8.65 -12.29 -8.62
C ARG A 90 7.63 -11.36 -9.29
N ALA A 91 6.35 -11.50 -8.98
CA ALA A 91 5.32 -10.62 -9.53
C ALA A 91 5.52 -9.14 -9.13
N PHE A 92 5.92 -8.87 -7.88
CA PHE A 92 6.22 -7.52 -7.41
C PHE A 92 7.32 -6.84 -8.21
N ASP A 93 8.37 -7.59 -8.56
CA ASP A 93 9.56 -7.03 -9.20
C ASP A 93 9.39 -6.82 -10.72
N LEU A 94 8.36 -7.41 -11.33
CA LEU A 94 8.08 -7.29 -12.77
C LEU A 94 7.38 -6.00 -13.18
N SER A 95 6.65 -5.36 -12.26
CA SER A 95 5.86 -4.16 -12.55
C SER A 95 5.62 -3.35 -11.29
N PRO A 96 5.70 -2.01 -11.33
CA PRO A 96 5.27 -1.18 -10.21
C PRO A 96 3.75 -1.26 -10.00
N VAL A 97 2.98 -1.51 -11.05
CA VAL A 97 1.53 -1.72 -10.96
C VAL A 97 1.27 -3.17 -10.59
N GLN A 98 0.52 -3.37 -9.52
CA GLN A 98 0.08 -4.67 -9.06
C GLN A 98 -1.35 -4.95 -9.52
N TYR A 99 -1.59 -6.19 -9.93
CA TYR A 99 -2.90 -6.61 -10.44
C TYR A 99 -3.47 -7.70 -9.55
N ASP A 100 -4.78 -7.72 -9.49
CA ASP A 100 -5.61 -8.81 -8.96
C ASP A 100 -6.58 -9.18 -10.07
N PHE A 101 -6.29 -10.27 -10.77
CA PHE A 101 -7.16 -10.81 -11.81
C PHE A 101 -8.01 -11.93 -11.23
N GLU A 102 -8.97 -11.57 -10.37
CA GLU A 102 -9.85 -12.50 -9.66
C GLU A 102 -9.10 -13.38 -8.66
N GLU A 103 -8.04 -12.87 -8.07
CA GLU A 103 -7.27 -13.54 -7.01
C GLU A 103 -7.92 -13.34 -5.65
N TYR A 104 -8.54 -12.18 -5.41
CA TYR A 104 -9.29 -11.88 -4.19
C TYR A 104 -10.74 -12.36 -4.24
N SER A 105 -11.44 -12.08 -5.36
CA SER A 105 -12.84 -12.42 -5.59
C SER A 105 -13.09 -12.62 -7.08
N ASP A 106 -13.98 -13.54 -7.44
CA ASP A 106 -14.38 -13.75 -8.84
C ASP A 106 -15.25 -12.58 -9.39
N GLN A 107 -15.73 -11.69 -8.51
CA GLN A 107 -16.62 -10.59 -8.87
C GLN A 107 -15.91 -9.37 -9.45
N ASP A 108 -14.63 -9.14 -9.10
CA ASP A 108 -13.85 -7.93 -9.40
C ASP A 108 -12.43 -8.24 -9.89
N ALA A 109 -11.89 -7.38 -10.75
CA ALA A 109 -10.45 -7.36 -11.00
C ALA A 109 -9.92 -5.96 -10.77
N CYS A 110 -8.77 -5.88 -10.12
CA CYS A 110 -8.23 -4.65 -9.59
C CYS A 110 -6.80 -4.41 -10.08
N ALA A 111 -6.40 -3.15 -10.13
CA ALA A 111 -5.04 -2.72 -10.37
C ALA A 111 -4.69 -1.62 -9.37
N ALA A 112 -3.45 -1.61 -8.88
CA ALA A 112 -2.98 -0.61 -7.94
C ALA A 112 -1.58 -0.14 -8.31
N SER A 113 -1.37 1.18 -8.26
CA SER A 113 -0.08 1.84 -8.46
C SER A 113 0.40 2.47 -7.16
N PRO A 114 1.68 2.34 -6.78
CA PRO A 114 2.23 3.03 -5.62
C PRO A 114 2.21 4.55 -5.82
N LEU A 115 2.08 5.28 -4.72
CA LEU A 115 2.26 6.72 -4.62
C LEU A 115 3.53 6.97 -3.81
N ILE A 116 4.54 7.58 -4.42
CA ILE A 116 5.84 7.81 -3.77
C ILE A 116 5.73 9.01 -2.84
N LEU A 117 5.55 8.75 -1.53
CA LEU A 117 5.44 9.76 -0.49
C LEU A 117 6.64 9.69 0.48
N PRO A 118 7.12 10.82 1.03
CA PRO A 118 8.16 10.82 2.05
C PRO A 118 7.71 10.09 3.32
N GLY A 119 8.39 9.00 3.66
CA GLY A 119 8.21 8.29 4.93
C GLY A 119 6.85 7.60 5.12
N ARG A 120 6.08 7.39 4.05
CA ARG A 120 4.75 6.77 4.08
C ARG A 120 4.58 5.85 2.88
N THR A 121 3.88 4.74 3.08
CA THR A 121 3.38 3.89 1.99
C THR A 121 1.99 4.36 1.60
N ALA A 122 1.77 4.55 0.30
CA ALA A 122 0.45 4.85 -0.24
C ALA A 122 0.34 4.27 -1.64
N CYS A 123 -0.89 4.08 -2.09
CA CYS A 123 -1.18 3.64 -3.44
C CYS A 123 -2.55 4.16 -3.88
N ILE A 124 -2.76 4.17 -5.19
CA ILE A 124 -4.06 4.36 -5.82
C ILE A 124 -4.48 3.05 -6.46
N ALA A 125 -5.75 2.70 -6.36
CA ALA A 125 -6.30 1.49 -6.97
C ALA A 125 -7.54 1.80 -7.82
N VAL A 126 -7.82 0.91 -8.77
CA VAL A 126 -9.02 0.90 -9.59
C VAL A 126 -9.53 -0.53 -9.69
N ALA A 127 -10.85 -0.69 -9.65
CA ALA A 127 -11.54 -1.97 -9.78
C ALA A 127 -12.52 -1.92 -10.96
N VAL A 128 -12.74 -3.06 -11.62
CA VAL A 128 -13.72 -3.21 -12.70
C VAL A 128 -14.46 -4.57 -12.64
N PRO A 129 -15.70 -4.69 -13.17
CA PRO A 129 -16.52 -5.93 -13.16
C PRO A 129 -16.21 -6.99 -14.25
N ALA A 130 -16.58 -8.26 -14.04
CA ALA A 130 -15.92 -9.49 -14.57
C ALA A 130 -15.92 -9.75 -16.04
N THR A 131 -16.88 -9.14 -16.68
CA THR A 131 -17.39 -9.61 -17.92
C THR A 131 -16.55 -9.19 -19.13
N ASP A 132 -15.55 -8.30 -18.99
CA ASP A 132 -14.67 -7.88 -20.12
C ASP A 132 -13.30 -7.25 -19.69
N ARG A 133 -12.67 -7.80 -18.65
CA ARG A 133 -11.77 -7.03 -17.77
C ARG A 133 -10.37 -6.73 -18.22
N ARG A 134 -9.67 -7.66 -18.86
CA ARG A 134 -8.20 -7.53 -19.00
C ARG A 134 -7.78 -6.28 -19.76
N ARG A 135 -8.49 -5.93 -20.84
CA ARG A 135 -8.16 -4.72 -21.62
C ARG A 135 -8.53 -3.44 -20.86
N ARG A 136 -9.75 -3.36 -20.32
CA ARG A 136 -10.23 -2.17 -19.57
C ARG A 136 -9.39 -1.93 -18.33
N LEU A 137 -9.07 -2.98 -17.59
CA LEU A 137 -8.23 -2.88 -16.40
C LEU A 137 -6.81 -2.44 -16.75
N ARG A 138 -6.22 -2.96 -17.84
CA ARG A 138 -4.89 -2.50 -18.29
C ARG A 138 -4.90 -1.02 -18.71
N GLN A 139 -5.96 -0.54 -19.35
CA GLN A 139 -6.11 0.87 -19.69
C GLN A 139 -6.23 1.75 -18.44
N ALA A 140 -7.10 1.38 -17.51
CA ALA A 140 -7.26 2.08 -16.24
C ALA A 140 -5.95 2.07 -15.42
N ALA A 141 -5.26 0.92 -15.39
CA ALA A 141 -3.95 0.75 -14.76
C ALA A 141 -2.89 1.69 -15.35
N ALA A 142 -2.85 1.85 -16.67
CA ALA A 142 -1.95 2.79 -17.33
C ALA A 142 -2.27 4.23 -16.91
N THR A 143 -3.55 4.61 -16.89
CA THR A 143 -3.98 5.94 -16.45
C THR A 143 -3.57 6.23 -15.01
N ILE A 144 -3.85 5.34 -14.05
CA ILE A 144 -3.47 5.59 -12.65
C ILE A 144 -1.95 5.61 -12.47
N LYS A 145 -1.20 4.81 -13.23
CA LYS A 145 0.27 4.81 -13.20
C LYS A 145 0.82 6.15 -13.69
N ASP A 146 0.30 6.65 -14.81
CA ASP A 146 0.79 7.88 -15.45
C ASP A 146 0.47 9.13 -14.60
N HIS A 147 -0.61 9.10 -13.83
CA HIS A 147 -0.98 10.19 -12.91
C HIS A 147 -0.45 10.03 -11.48
N SER A 148 0.18 8.90 -11.14
CA SER A 148 0.58 8.58 -9.76
C SER A 148 1.51 9.64 -9.16
N THR A 149 2.47 10.16 -9.92
CA THR A 149 3.38 11.23 -9.47
C THR A 149 2.65 12.52 -9.14
N THR A 150 1.71 12.95 -9.99
CA THR A 150 0.93 14.17 -9.77
C THR A 150 0.06 14.02 -8.53
N MET A 151 -0.61 12.88 -8.37
CA MET A 151 -1.43 12.58 -7.20
C MET A 151 -0.59 12.54 -5.92
N ALA A 152 0.60 11.93 -5.97
CA ALA A 152 1.52 11.91 -4.85
C ALA A 152 1.92 13.33 -4.44
N LEU A 153 2.27 14.20 -5.40
CA LEU A 153 2.61 15.60 -5.12
C LEU A 153 1.44 16.36 -4.50
N SER A 154 0.24 16.25 -5.07
CA SER A 154 -0.98 16.86 -4.52
C SER A 154 -1.24 16.40 -3.09
N LEU A 155 -1.05 15.11 -2.81
CA LEU A 155 -1.23 14.56 -1.47
C LEU A 155 -0.16 15.06 -0.50
N VAL A 156 1.12 15.15 -0.89
CA VAL A 156 2.18 15.77 -0.07
C VAL A 156 1.82 17.21 0.31
N LEU A 157 1.35 18.00 -0.66
CA LEU A 157 0.95 19.38 -0.42
C LEU A 157 -0.24 19.45 0.54
N ALA A 158 -1.29 18.64 0.33
CA ALA A 158 -2.47 18.59 1.19
C ALA A 158 -2.14 18.14 2.63
N LEU A 159 -1.27 17.15 2.80
CA LEU A 159 -0.86 16.66 4.13
C LEU A 159 0.02 17.68 4.87
N ASN A 160 0.79 18.48 4.14
CA ASN A 160 1.61 19.53 4.71
C ASN A 160 0.81 20.79 5.08
N THR A 161 -0.32 21.06 4.42
CA THR A 161 -1.21 22.18 4.76
C THR A 161 -2.10 21.90 5.98
N THR A 162 -2.34 20.62 6.33
CA THR A 162 -3.09 20.23 7.53
C THR A 162 -2.37 20.40 8.88
N ARG A 163 -1.31 21.23 8.96
CA ARG A 163 -0.70 21.61 10.25
C ARG A 163 -0.90 23.10 10.61
N PRO A 164 -2.14 23.58 10.87
CA PRO A 164 -2.35 24.88 11.50
C PRO A 164 -2.29 24.75 13.04
N GLY A 165 -1.39 25.54 13.66
CA GLY A 165 -1.48 26.02 15.04
C GLY A 165 -1.91 25.07 16.16
N GLN A 166 -0.96 24.43 16.83
CA GLN A 166 -1.13 24.17 18.27
C GLN A 166 -1.02 25.51 19.01
N THR A 167 -2.14 26.21 19.15
CA THR A 167 -2.30 27.26 20.15
C THR A 167 -2.19 26.63 21.53
N ARG A 168 -1.06 26.87 22.21
CA ARG A 168 -0.94 26.68 23.66
C ARG A 168 -1.86 27.69 24.36
N HIS A 169 -2.74 27.22 25.25
CA HIS A 169 -3.26 28.00 26.37
C HIS A 169 -3.86 27.08 27.46
N PRO A 170 -3.96 27.55 28.73
CA PRO A 170 -3.00 27.24 29.78
C PRO A 170 -3.47 26.16 30.77
N ALA A 171 -2.52 25.68 31.58
CA ALA A 171 -2.79 24.84 32.74
C ALA A 171 -3.75 25.54 33.71
N ALA A 172 -4.91 24.92 33.96
CA ALA A 172 -5.74 25.24 35.11
C ALA A 172 -5.15 24.52 36.33
N THR A 173 -4.42 25.27 37.14
CA THR A 173 -3.99 24.85 38.48
C THR A 173 -5.22 24.75 39.37
N ARG A 174 -5.33 23.65 40.11
CA ARG A 174 -6.23 23.49 41.26
C ARG A 174 -5.39 23.24 42.49
#